data_AF-A0A1X4HBG4-F1
#
_entry.id   AF-A0A1X4HBG4-F1
#
_cell.length_a   1.000
_cell.length_b   1.000
_cell.length_c   1.000
_cell.angle_alpha   90.00
_cell.angle_beta   90.00
_cell.angle_gamma   90.00
#
_symmetry.space_group_name_H-M   'P 1'
#
loop_
_entity.id
_entity.type
_entity.pdbx_description
1 polymer ?
#
loop_
_entity_poly.entity_id
_entity_poly.type
_entity_poly.pdbx_seq_one_letter_code
_entity_poly.pdbx_strand_id
1 'polypeptide(L)'
;MVTNTSGKKKTAVARATVREGEGRVRINSQPVELVEPEQARLKMLEPFRIAGEELRDGVDIDIDVEGGGFSGQADATRTAIARGLVQHLGDAELRDAYMNFDRTLLVNDVRQSEPKKWGGPGARARYQKSYR
;
A
#
# COMPACT_ATOMS: atom_id res chain seq x y z
N MET A 1 -3.78 17.28 14.75
CA MET A 1 -3.51 15.95 15.39
C MET A 1 -2.55 15.15 14.50
N VAL A 2 -1.72 14.24 15.03
CA VAL A 2 -0.83 13.39 14.20
C VAL A 2 -1.25 11.93 14.30
N THR A 3 -1.48 11.29 13.16
CA THR A 3 -1.92 9.90 13.07
C THR A 3 -0.87 9.07 12.35
N ASN A 4 -0.32 8.06 13.04
CA ASN A 4 0.66 7.14 12.47
C ASN A 4 0.00 5.82 12.08
N THR A 5 0.15 5.41 10.82
CA THR A 5 -0.41 4.16 10.30
C THR A 5 0.64 3.37 9.53
N SER A 6 0.33 2.11 9.28
CA SER A 6 1.19 1.24 8.48
C SER A 6 0.39 0.37 7.51
N GLY A 7 1.00 0.08 6.37
CA GLY A 7 0.52 -0.82 5.35
C GLY A 7 1.59 -1.85 4.99
N LYS A 8 1.17 -3.08 4.66
CA LYS A 8 2.11 -4.15 4.31
C LYS A 8 1.59 -4.99 3.15
N LYS A 9 2.45 -5.24 2.17
CA LYS A 9 2.21 -6.18 1.08
C LYS A 9 3.46 -7.01 0.81
N LYS A 10 3.36 -8.33 0.96
CA LYS A 10 4.52 -9.23 0.90
C LYS A 10 5.61 -8.74 1.88
N THR A 11 6.78 -8.37 1.37
CA THR A 11 7.92 -7.84 2.13
C THR A 11 7.96 -6.31 2.14
N ALA A 12 7.13 -5.62 1.37
CA ALA A 12 7.06 -4.16 1.37
C ALA A 12 6.27 -3.66 2.60
N VAL A 13 6.84 -2.69 3.30
CA VAL A 13 6.27 -2.03 4.46
C VAL A 13 6.23 -0.53 4.19
N ALA A 14 5.05 0.07 4.36
CA ALA A 14 4.84 1.51 4.27
C ALA A 14 4.41 2.04 5.65
N ARG A 15 5.04 3.11 6.11
CA ARG A 15 4.71 3.82 7.34
C ARG A 15 4.26 5.22 6.95
N ALA A 16 3.04 5.58 7.29
CA ALA A 16 2.48 6.88 6.95
C ALA A 16 2.27 7.72 8.21
N THR A 17 2.63 8.99 8.12
CA THR A 17 2.36 10.02 9.11
C THR A 17 1.37 10.99 8.48
N VAL A 18 0.15 11.02 9.01
CA VAL A 18 -0.93 11.91 8.55
C VAL A 18 -1.09 13.06 9.54
N ARG A 19 -1.13 14.28 9.03
CA ARG A 19 -1.37 15.51 9.79
C ARG A 19 -2.24 16.46 8.97
N GLU A 20 -2.93 17.38 9.66
CA GLU A 20 -3.64 18.48 9.00
C GLU A 20 -2.63 19.37 8.24
N GLY A 21 -2.99 19.81 7.04
CA GLY A 21 -2.04 20.48 6.15
C GLY A 21 -2.66 21.05 4.87
N GLU A 22 -1.82 21.21 3.85
CA GLU A 22 -2.15 21.86 2.56
C GLU A 22 -2.20 20.85 1.40
N GLY A 23 -2.32 19.55 1.70
CA GLY A 23 -2.41 18.50 0.68
C GLY A 23 -1.09 17.95 0.17
N ARG A 24 0.00 18.08 0.95
CA ARG A 24 1.33 17.60 0.54
C ARG A 24 1.44 16.09 0.77
N VAL A 25 1.49 15.32 -0.31
CA VAL A 25 1.71 13.87 -0.27
C VAL A 25 3.13 13.55 -0.71
N ARG A 26 3.94 13.01 0.21
CA ARG A 26 5.34 12.65 -0.02
C ARG A 26 5.57 11.18 0.25
N ILE A 27 6.37 10.55 -0.61
CA ILE A 27 6.80 9.15 -0.52
C ILE A 27 8.33 9.15 -0.55
N ASN A 28 8.97 8.64 0.49
CA ASN A 28 10.43 8.64 0.65
C ASN A 28 11.03 10.03 0.39
N SER A 29 10.44 11.05 1.01
CA SER A 29 10.80 12.46 0.84
C SER A 29 10.57 13.06 -0.57
N GLN A 30 10.03 12.32 -1.53
CA GLN A 30 9.72 12.80 -2.88
C GLN A 30 8.20 13.01 -3.07
N PRO A 31 7.75 14.03 -3.83
CA PRO A 31 6.34 14.17 -4.20
C PRO A 31 5.81 12.93 -4.94
N VAL A 32 4.56 12.55 -4.67
CA VAL A 32 3.92 11.37 -5.29
C VAL A 32 3.87 11.44 -6.82
N GLU A 33 3.85 12.65 -7.39
CA GLU A 33 3.86 12.91 -8.83
C GLU A 33 5.12 12.40 -9.52
N LEU A 34 6.25 12.39 -8.81
CA LEU A 34 7.56 11.97 -9.32
C LEU A 34 7.81 10.47 -9.16
N VAL A 35 6.88 9.73 -8.55
CA VAL A 35 7.04 8.29 -8.35
C VAL A 35 6.87 7.56 -9.67
N GLU A 36 7.92 6.84 -10.07
CA GLU A 36 7.90 5.91 -11.18
C GLU A 36 7.79 4.46 -10.67
N PRO A 37 7.09 3.56 -11.40
CA PRO A 37 6.37 3.78 -12.66
C PRO A 37 4.99 4.42 -12.45
N GLU A 38 4.45 5.04 -13.51
CA GLU A 38 3.13 5.70 -13.46
C GLU A 38 2.00 4.79 -12.96
N GLN A 39 2.02 3.51 -13.31
CA GLN A 39 1.02 2.54 -12.84
C GLN A 39 1.04 2.39 -11.32
N ALA A 40 2.22 2.44 -10.70
CA ALA A 40 2.35 2.40 -9.24
C ALA A 40 1.78 3.69 -8.61
N ARG A 41 2.10 4.85 -9.19
CA ARG A 41 1.56 6.15 -8.78
C ARG A 41 0.03 6.18 -8.81
N LEU A 42 -0.58 5.75 -9.91
CA LEU A 42 -2.04 5.69 -10.05
C LEU A 42 -2.68 4.83 -8.96
N LYS A 43 -2.02 3.73 -8.58
CA LYS A 43 -2.49 2.83 -7.52
C LYS A 43 -2.35 3.43 -6.13
N MET A 44 -1.27 4.16 -5.87
CA MET A 44 -1.07 4.87 -4.60
C MET A 44 -2.10 5.98 -4.37
N LEU A 45 -2.55 6.64 -5.44
CA LEU A 45 -3.53 7.75 -5.40
C LEU A 45 -4.99 7.31 -5.35
N GLU A 46 -5.27 6.01 -5.50
CA GLU A 46 -6.62 5.43 -5.48
C GLU A 46 -7.45 5.79 -4.22
N PRO A 47 -6.89 5.81 -2.99
CA PRO A 47 -7.67 6.18 -1.80
C PRO A 47 -8.20 7.61 -1.83
N PHE A 48 -7.48 8.55 -2.47
CA PHE A 48 -7.92 9.94 -2.61
C PHE A 48 -9.04 10.09 -3.63
N ARG A 49 -9.06 9.26 -4.68
CA ARG A 49 -10.14 9.28 -5.67
C ARG A 49 -11.49 8.88 -5.07
N ILE A 50 -11.47 7.99 -4.09
CA ILE A 50 -12.68 7.53 -3.39
C ILE A 50 -13.07 8.51 -2.29
N ALA A 51 -12.11 9.06 -1.56
CA ALA A 51 -12.35 10.05 -0.51
C ALA A 51 -12.84 11.40 -1.06
N GLY A 52 -12.48 11.74 -2.29
CA GLY A 52 -12.72 13.06 -2.89
C GLY A 52 -11.49 13.96 -2.79
N GLU A 53 -11.34 14.86 -3.77
CA GLU A 53 -10.18 15.75 -3.86
C GLU A 53 -10.14 16.77 -2.71
N GLU A 54 -11.29 17.18 -2.18
CA GLU A 54 -11.38 18.12 -1.05
C GLU A 54 -10.65 17.62 0.21
N LEU A 55 -10.71 16.30 0.47
CA LEU A 55 -10.00 15.69 1.59
C LEU A 55 -8.49 15.64 1.37
N ARG A 56 -8.03 15.62 0.11
CA ARG A 56 -6.61 15.67 -0.19
C ARG A 56 -6.04 17.03 0.20
N ASP A 57 -6.72 18.12 -0.09
CA ASP A 57 -6.21 19.47 0.15
C ASP A 57 -6.11 19.84 1.65
N GLY A 58 -6.81 19.13 2.52
CA GLY A 58 -6.80 19.36 3.98
C GLY A 58 -5.74 18.59 4.78
N VAL A 59 -5.00 17.65 4.16
CA VAL A 59 -4.09 16.75 4.89
C VAL A 59 -2.71 16.64 4.23
N ASP A 60 -1.68 16.77 5.05
CA ASP A 60 -0.30 16.42 4.66
C ASP A 60 -0.02 14.97 5.06
N ILE A 61 0.53 14.19 4.12
CA ILE A 61 0.90 12.78 4.35
C ILE A 61 2.37 12.58 3.96
N ASP A 62 3.18 12.17 4.93
CA ASP A 62 4.55 11.73 4.69
C ASP A 62 4.65 10.21 4.87
N ILE A 63 5.27 9.52 3.91
CA ILE A 63 5.26 8.07 3.81
C ILE A 63 6.67 7.56 3.59
N ASP A 64 7.16 6.76 4.53
CA ASP A 64 8.40 6.01 4.40
C ASP A 64 8.08 4.57 3.95
N VAL A 65 8.68 4.14 2.85
CA VAL A 65 8.44 2.84 2.24
C VAL A 65 9.73 2.07 2.05
N GLU A 66 9.79 0.86 2.60
CA GLU A 66 10.96 -0.01 2.58
C GLU A 66 10.60 -1.44 2.14
N GLY A 67 11.55 -2.11 1.48
CA GLY A 67 11.44 -3.52 1.07
C GLY A 67 10.56 -3.77 -0.15
N GLY A 68 10.55 -5.04 -0.59
CA GLY A 68 9.75 -5.51 -1.73
C GLY A 68 10.22 -4.94 -3.08
N GLY A 69 9.25 -4.60 -3.94
CA GLY A 69 9.47 -3.95 -5.23
C GLY A 69 8.30 -3.03 -5.57
N PHE A 70 8.38 -2.30 -6.69
CA PHE A 70 7.47 -1.18 -7.01
C PHE A 70 5.98 -1.49 -6.81
N SER A 71 5.49 -2.65 -7.26
CA SER A 71 4.07 -3.01 -7.13
C SER A 71 3.66 -3.32 -5.68
N GLY A 72 4.53 -3.99 -4.92
CA GLY A 72 4.27 -4.28 -3.50
C GLY A 72 4.33 -3.00 -2.66
N GLN A 73 5.26 -2.10 -2.99
CA GLN A 73 5.36 -0.79 -2.37
C GLN A 73 4.12 0.05 -2.63
N ALA A 74 3.62 0.09 -3.88
CA ALA A 74 2.37 0.77 -4.22
C ALA A 74 1.17 0.28 -3.41
N ASP A 75 1.01 -1.05 -3.28
CA ASP A 75 -0.06 -1.65 -2.49
C ASP A 75 0.07 -1.34 -0.99
N ALA A 76 1.29 -1.36 -0.45
CA ALA A 76 1.55 -1.04 0.94
C ALA A 76 1.24 0.43 1.24
N THR A 77 1.71 1.35 0.39
CA THR A 77 1.42 2.79 0.46
C THR A 77 -0.07 3.07 0.35
N ARG A 78 -0.75 2.45 -0.62
CA ARG A 78 -2.22 2.54 -0.79
C ARG A 78 -2.95 2.17 0.51
N THR A 79 -2.51 1.09 1.16
CA THR A 79 -3.09 0.64 2.43
C THR A 79 -2.83 1.61 3.58
N ALA A 80 -1.61 2.15 3.65
CA ALA A 80 -1.21 3.08 4.70
C ALA A 80 -1.99 4.41 4.61
N ILE A 81 -2.17 4.95 3.39
CA ILE A 81 -2.96 6.16 3.13
C ILE A 81 -4.42 5.94 3.53
N ALA A 82 -5.07 4.88 3.05
CA ALA A 82 -6.49 4.62 3.34
C ALA A 82 -6.75 4.47 4.84
N ARG A 83 -5.90 3.72 5.56
CA ARG A 83 -5.99 3.61 7.03
C ARG A 83 -5.73 4.94 7.73
N GLY A 84 -4.76 5.71 7.22
CA GLY A 84 -4.42 7.03 7.73
C GLY A 84 -5.60 7.98 7.67
N LEU A 85 -6.28 8.07 6.52
CA LEU A 85 -7.45 8.91 6.32
C LEU A 85 -8.62 8.50 7.22
N VAL A 86 -8.97 7.21 7.27
CA VAL A 86 -10.06 6.72 8.13
C VAL A 86 -9.78 7.02 9.60
N GLN A 87 -8.56 6.77 10.07
CA GLN A 87 -8.21 6.99 11.48
C GLN A 87 -8.09 8.48 11.82
N HIS A 88 -7.64 9.31 10.88
CA HIS A 88 -7.49 10.75 11.10
C HIS A 88 -8.84 11.47 11.13
N LEU A 89 -9.76 11.13 10.23
CA LEU A 89 -11.09 11.73 10.14
C LEU A 89 -12.10 11.12 11.12
N GLY A 90 -11.92 9.85 11.50
CA GLY A 90 -12.88 9.12 12.33
C GLY A 90 -14.20 8.82 11.62
N ASP A 91 -14.23 8.90 10.28
CA ASP A 91 -15.43 8.74 9.46
C ASP A 91 -15.70 7.27 9.13
N ALA A 92 -16.85 6.77 9.57
CA ALA A 92 -17.31 5.42 9.31
C ALA A 92 -17.80 5.22 7.87
N GLU A 93 -18.34 6.27 7.24
CA GLU A 93 -18.84 6.20 5.85
C GLU A 93 -17.67 6.03 4.88
N LEU A 94 -16.57 6.76 5.09
CA LEU A 94 -15.34 6.60 4.31
C LEU A 94 -14.75 5.18 4.44
N ARG A 95 -14.78 4.63 5.65
CA ARG A 95 -14.33 3.25 5.90
C ARG A 95 -15.16 2.24 5.11
N ASP A 96 -16.48 2.40 5.11
CA ASP A 96 -17.38 1.49 4.41
C ASP A 96 -17.28 1.67 2.89
N ALA A 97 -17.08 2.89 2.39
CA ALA A 97 -16.76 3.17 0.99
C ALA A 97 -15.48 2.44 0.55
N TYR A 98 -14.41 2.48 1.36
CA TYR A 98 -13.18 1.74 1.10
C TYR A 98 -13.40 0.21 1.12
N MET A 99 -14.19 -0.30 2.07
CA MET A 99 -14.50 -1.74 2.13
C MET A 99 -15.32 -2.22 0.92
N ASN A 100 -16.27 -1.41 0.47
CA ASN A 100 -17.10 -1.71 -0.69
C ASN A 100 -16.31 -1.71 -2.00
N PHE A 101 -15.33 -0.80 -2.12
CA PHE A 101 -14.47 -0.73 -3.30
C PHE A 101 -13.46 -1.89 -3.35
N ASP A 102 -12.57 -1.98 -2.36
CA ASP A 102 -11.57 -3.04 -2.29
C ASP A 102 -11.11 -3.23 -0.84
N ARG A 103 -11.43 -4.40 -0.27
CA ARG A 103 -11.04 -4.80 1.09
C ARG A 103 -9.54 -4.63 1.36
N THR A 104 -8.70 -4.76 0.34
CA THR A 104 -7.24 -4.66 0.49
C THR A 104 -6.74 -3.23 0.72
N LEU A 105 -7.58 -2.19 0.63
CA LEU A 105 -7.25 -0.84 1.11
C LEU A 105 -7.10 -0.78 2.63
N LEU A 106 -7.90 -1.58 3.35
CA LEU A 106 -7.90 -1.57 4.82
C LEU A 106 -7.27 -2.82 5.42
N VAL A 107 -7.22 -3.93 4.70
CA VAL A 107 -6.72 -5.22 5.19
C VAL A 107 -5.48 -5.65 4.41
N ASN A 108 -4.39 -5.91 5.13
CA ASN A 108 -3.15 -6.40 4.55
C ASN A 108 -3.33 -7.80 3.95
N ASP A 109 -2.70 -8.06 2.80
CA ASP A 109 -2.64 -9.40 2.22
C ASP A 109 -1.61 -10.25 2.98
N VAL A 110 -2.06 -11.37 3.53
CA VAL A 110 -1.24 -12.26 4.37
C VAL A 110 -0.27 -13.14 3.59
N ARG A 111 -0.41 -13.24 2.26
CA ARG A 111 0.39 -14.16 1.44
C ARG A 111 1.87 -13.76 1.43
N GLN A 112 2.74 -14.78 1.56
CA GLN A 112 4.19 -14.67 1.47
C GLN A 112 4.75 -15.74 0.52
N SER A 113 6.00 -15.58 0.09
CA SER A 113 6.65 -16.58 -0.76
C SER A 113 6.82 -17.89 0.01
N GLU A 114 6.37 -19.00 -0.59
CA GLU A 114 6.63 -20.33 -0.05
C GLU A 114 8.13 -20.65 -0.17
N PRO A 115 8.77 -21.22 0.87
CA PRO A 115 10.18 -21.58 0.80
C PRO A 115 10.44 -22.71 -0.21
N LYS A 116 11.66 -22.77 -0.73
CA LYS A 116 12.10 -23.84 -1.64
C LYS A 116 12.11 -25.19 -0.90
N LYS A 117 11.58 -26.23 -1.55
CA LYS A 117 11.68 -27.62 -1.08
C LYS A 117 12.80 -28.34 -1.82
N TRP A 118 13.43 -29.33 -1.18
CA TRP A 118 14.47 -30.15 -1.81
C TRP A 118 13.90 -30.93 -3.00
N GLY A 119 14.74 -31.36 -3.95
CA GLY A 119 14.31 -32.21 -5.07
C GLY A 119 13.62 -31.48 -6.23
N GLY A 120 13.90 -30.19 -6.40
CA GLY A 120 13.43 -29.39 -7.51
C GLY A 120 13.95 -27.96 -7.48
N PRO A 121 13.73 -27.18 -8.55
CA PRO A 121 14.24 -25.81 -8.64
C PRO A 121 13.44 -24.81 -7.78
N GLY A 122 12.20 -25.13 -7.38
CA GLY A 122 11.32 -24.18 -6.68
C GLY A 122 10.56 -24.77 -5.50
N ALA A 123 9.58 -24.02 -4.99
CA ALA A 123 8.74 -24.46 -3.86
C ALA A 123 7.95 -25.75 -4.16
N ARG A 124 7.52 -25.94 -5.42
CA ARG A 124 6.69 -27.09 -5.84
C ARG A 124 7.18 -27.82 -7.08
N ALA A 125 7.85 -27.11 -8.00
CA ALA A 125 8.42 -27.72 -9.20
C ALA A 125 9.45 -28.80 -8.83
N ARG A 126 9.44 -29.92 -9.56
CA ARG A 126 10.37 -31.05 -9.39
C ARG A 126 11.27 -31.16 -10.62
N TYR A 127 12.48 -31.70 -10.44
CA TYR A 127 13.33 -32.02 -11.58
C TYR A 127 12.67 -33.11 -12.44
N GLN A 128 12.86 -33.02 -13.75
CA GLN A 128 12.33 -34.01 -14.69
C GLN A 128 12.93 -35.39 -14.38
N LYS A 129 12.05 -36.38 -14.22
CA LYS A 129 12.46 -37.77 -14.00
C LYS A 129 12.54 -38.49 -15.35
N SER A 130 13.66 -39.14 -15.64
CA SER A 130 13.80 -40.04 -16.78
C SER A 130 13.43 -41.47 -16.37
N TYR A 131 12.62 -42.13 -17.18
CA TYR A 131 12.33 -43.56 -17.08
C TYR A 131 12.83 -44.26 -18.34
N ARG A 132 13.08 -45.56 -18.22
CA ARG A 132 13.29 -46.51 -19.31
C ARG A 132 12.35 -47.69 -19.08
#